data_AF-A0AAX3ZUF2-F1
#
_entry.id   AF-A0AAX3ZUF2-F1
#
_cell.length_a   1.000
_cell.length_b   1.000
_cell.length_c   1.000
_cell.angle_alpha   90.00
_cell.angle_beta   90.00
_cell.angle_gamma   90.00
#
_symmetry.space_group_name_H-M   'P 1'
#
loop_
_entity.id
_entity.type
_entity.pdbx_description
1 polymer ?
#
loop_
_entity_poly.entity_id
_entity_poly.type
_entity_poly.pdbx_seq_one_letter_code
_entity_poly.pdbx_strand_id
1 'polypeptide(L)'
;MTAFVLVSGMFTGTHVWQDTAARLTAAGAGAHPVALTGLDGPPRPEGGGIDLETHIADVVAVLDSVGAADRKVVLVGHDYGIHPAVGAADRRAGLVDRIVYLDSGMPRDGAPALAAVPDQSLRQRLTAGGGGADDVLRPPATRAEWDSWGSTEGVSDPLLDRLAALAAPQPTGTLLQPLRLTGAVADVPTTGVLCTGNGTSIEMVQMLVGFGDPALRALVDPRVTFFELATGHWPMLSRPAELADVLLRAAAGEGHRLEPVEETEPPVHLRPFVLDVPEVPRERHGNVDLHLPDTREPRPAVLFVHGGPVPADARPTPRDWPTLTGYARCAAAGGAVGAVVDHRLHDLADYERAAADVAAAVDLVRADPRVDADRVALWFFSGGGPIAADWLDAPPPWLRCLAATYPVLAPLPNWGMSGDRFDPARAVANAGALPVVLTRVGLEMPEIAATVEKFLAAAEECGADVEVVDVPHGHHAFETVDPTDESREAVRHAVRAVLTRLDRPGTR
;
A
#
# COMPACT_ATOMS: atom_id res chain seq x y z
N MET A 1 3.90 -36.25 8.81
CA MET A 1 5.11 -35.39 8.68
C MET A 1 4.80 -34.32 7.65
N THR A 2 5.23 -33.07 7.87
CA THR A 2 4.99 -31.95 6.94
C THR A 2 6.22 -31.77 6.05
N ALA A 3 6.01 -31.54 4.76
CA ALA A 3 7.03 -31.15 3.78
C ALA A 3 6.75 -29.73 3.30
N PHE A 4 7.74 -28.85 3.40
CA PHE A 4 7.69 -27.48 2.91
C PHE A 4 8.42 -27.39 1.58
N VAL A 5 7.74 -26.92 0.53
CA VAL A 5 8.33 -26.57 -0.75
C VAL A 5 8.49 -25.05 -0.77
N LEU A 6 9.73 -24.56 -0.86
CA LEU A 6 10.06 -23.14 -0.65
C LEU A 6 10.52 -22.51 -1.96
N VAL A 7 9.77 -21.54 -2.46
CA VAL A 7 10.00 -20.89 -3.77
C VAL A 7 10.40 -19.43 -3.56
N SER A 8 11.59 -19.07 -4.05
CA SER A 8 12.18 -17.73 -3.88
C SER A 8 11.61 -16.69 -4.84
N GLY A 9 11.71 -15.42 -4.44
CA GLY A 9 11.35 -14.25 -5.25
C GLY A 9 12.37 -13.89 -6.32
N MET A 10 12.15 -12.74 -6.97
CA MET A 10 12.99 -12.26 -8.06
C MET A 10 14.46 -12.13 -7.65
N PHE A 11 15.36 -12.45 -8.58
CA PHE A 11 16.81 -12.38 -8.41
C PHE A 11 17.42 -13.27 -7.31
N THR A 12 16.60 -14.00 -6.56
CA THR A 12 17.04 -14.83 -5.43
C THR A 12 16.86 -16.31 -5.73
N GLY A 13 17.45 -17.18 -4.89
CA GLY A 13 17.38 -18.63 -5.06
C GLY A 13 17.34 -19.34 -3.71
N THR A 14 17.51 -20.66 -3.70
CA THR A 14 17.55 -21.54 -2.53
C THR A 14 18.44 -21.03 -1.38
N HIS A 15 19.46 -20.24 -1.68
CA HIS A 15 20.39 -19.69 -0.68
C HIS A 15 19.69 -18.82 0.38
N VAL A 16 18.60 -18.12 0.06
CA VAL A 16 17.88 -17.29 1.05
C VAL A 16 17.15 -18.14 2.08
N TRP A 17 16.85 -19.40 1.75
CA TRP A 17 16.10 -20.31 2.63
C TRP A 17 16.97 -21.11 3.58
N GLN A 18 18.31 -21.05 3.49
CA GLN A 18 19.23 -21.95 4.20
C GLN A 18 18.92 -22.05 5.71
N ASP A 19 18.81 -20.92 6.38
CA ASP A 19 18.59 -20.89 7.84
C ASP A 19 17.18 -21.32 8.24
N THR A 20 16.18 -20.89 7.46
CA THR A 20 14.77 -21.28 7.67
C THR A 20 14.58 -22.78 7.44
N ALA A 21 15.15 -23.33 6.37
CA ALA A 21 15.09 -24.76 6.05
C ALA A 21 15.79 -25.61 7.11
N ALA A 22 16.93 -25.16 7.65
CA ALA A 22 17.61 -25.84 8.75
C ALA A 22 16.74 -25.90 10.00
N ARG A 23 15.96 -24.85 10.30
CA ARG A 23 15.05 -24.79 11.45
C ARG A 23 13.82 -25.68 11.28
N LEU A 24 13.21 -25.66 10.10
CA LEU A 24 12.11 -26.58 9.76
C LEU A 24 12.57 -28.05 9.89
N THR A 25 13.78 -28.34 9.41
CA THR A 25 14.38 -29.69 9.54
C THR A 25 14.64 -30.07 10.99
N ALA A 26 15.17 -29.15 11.80
CA ALA A 26 15.37 -29.37 13.24
C ALA A 26 14.04 -29.61 13.98
N ALA A 27 12.93 -29.05 13.50
CA ALA A 27 11.58 -29.30 13.99
C ALA A 27 10.94 -30.60 13.45
N GLY A 28 11.67 -31.39 12.65
CA GLY A 28 11.19 -32.66 12.10
C GLY A 28 10.35 -32.57 10.84
N ALA A 29 10.30 -31.39 10.19
CA ALA A 29 9.68 -31.22 8.88
C ALA A 29 10.69 -31.47 7.74
N GLY A 30 10.19 -31.82 6.55
CA GLY A 30 10.99 -31.75 5.33
C GLY A 30 11.03 -30.31 4.81
N ALA A 31 12.18 -29.82 4.38
CA ALA A 31 12.31 -28.51 3.76
C ALA A 31 13.00 -28.65 2.40
N HIS A 32 12.32 -28.19 1.36
CA HIS A 32 12.70 -28.38 -0.04
C HIS A 32 12.70 -27.04 -0.78
N PRO A 33 13.77 -26.24 -0.64
CA PRO A 33 13.99 -25.08 -1.49
C PRO A 33 14.04 -25.49 -2.97
N VAL A 34 13.26 -24.80 -3.81
CA VAL A 34 13.21 -25.05 -5.26
C VAL A 34 14.31 -24.25 -5.95
N ALA A 35 15.16 -24.94 -6.70
CA ALA A 35 16.16 -24.31 -7.55
C ALA A 35 15.56 -24.00 -8.92
N LEU A 36 15.18 -22.74 -9.16
CA LEU A 36 14.45 -22.34 -10.37
C LEU A 36 15.41 -22.20 -11.56
N THR A 37 15.02 -22.74 -12.71
CA THR A 37 15.80 -22.72 -13.94
C THR A 37 16.17 -21.28 -14.33
N GLY A 38 17.45 -21.05 -14.61
CA GLY A 38 17.98 -19.72 -14.95
C GLY A 38 18.26 -18.78 -13.77
N LEU A 39 17.93 -19.16 -12.54
CA LEU A 39 18.35 -18.47 -11.32
C LEU A 39 19.47 -19.29 -10.65
N ASP A 40 19.09 -20.24 -9.80
CA ASP A 40 19.99 -21.15 -9.10
C ASP A 40 19.79 -22.63 -9.47
N GLY A 41 18.79 -22.91 -10.32
CA GLY A 41 18.60 -24.19 -11.00
C GLY A 41 19.51 -24.37 -12.22
N PRO A 42 19.22 -25.39 -13.06
CA PRO A 42 20.01 -25.67 -14.26
C PRO A 42 20.13 -24.44 -15.16
N PRO A 43 21.26 -24.29 -15.88
CA PRO A 43 21.39 -23.24 -16.87
C PRO A 43 20.37 -23.44 -17.99
N ARG A 44 20.04 -22.34 -18.64
CA ARG A 44 19.12 -22.25 -19.78
C ARG A 44 19.32 -23.40 -20.79
N PRO A 45 18.26 -24.15 -21.16
CA PRO A 45 18.32 -25.10 -22.27
C PRO A 45 18.69 -24.39 -23.58
N GLU A 46 19.57 -24.97 -24.39
CA GLU A 46 19.99 -24.36 -25.67
C GLU A 46 18.79 -24.13 -26.60
N GLY A 47 18.51 -22.86 -26.95
CA GLY A 47 17.53 -22.46 -27.97
C GLY A 47 16.10 -22.17 -27.51
N GLY A 48 15.79 -22.24 -26.21
CA GLY A 48 14.47 -21.86 -25.65
C GLY A 48 14.57 -20.70 -24.66
N GLY A 49 13.59 -19.79 -24.65
CA GLY A 49 13.48 -18.77 -23.59
C GLY A 49 13.01 -19.38 -22.27
N ILE A 50 13.31 -18.70 -21.15
CA ILE A 50 12.80 -19.09 -19.83
C ILE A 50 11.56 -18.25 -19.52
N ASP A 51 10.45 -18.93 -19.27
CA ASP A 51 9.15 -18.33 -19.01
C ASP A 51 8.54 -18.85 -17.69
N LEU A 52 7.34 -18.36 -17.36
CA LEU A 52 6.64 -18.74 -16.13
C LEU A 52 6.30 -20.23 -16.11
N GLU A 53 5.95 -20.83 -17.25
CA GLU A 53 5.68 -22.27 -17.36
C GLU A 53 6.94 -23.11 -17.06
N THR A 54 8.12 -22.62 -17.43
CA THR A 54 9.39 -23.25 -17.06
C THR A 54 9.54 -23.31 -15.53
N HIS A 55 9.32 -22.19 -14.84
CA HIS A 55 9.40 -22.15 -13.37
C HIS A 55 8.28 -22.95 -12.69
N ILE A 56 7.08 -22.99 -13.27
CA ILE A 56 6.00 -23.86 -12.78
C ILE A 56 6.42 -25.33 -12.87
N ALA A 57 7.06 -25.75 -13.97
CA ALA A 57 7.53 -27.12 -14.13
C ALA A 57 8.59 -27.50 -13.09
N ASP A 58 9.50 -26.59 -12.73
CA ASP A 58 10.48 -26.81 -11.66
C ASP A 58 9.81 -27.06 -10.31
N VAL A 59 8.79 -26.27 -9.95
CA VAL A 59 8.03 -26.46 -8.71
C VAL A 59 7.22 -27.77 -8.74
N VAL A 60 6.59 -28.10 -9.88
CA VAL A 60 5.88 -29.37 -10.07
C VAL A 60 6.81 -30.57 -9.87
N ALA A 61 8.02 -30.51 -10.41
CA ALA A 61 8.99 -31.60 -10.25
C ALA A 61 9.34 -31.85 -8.77
N VAL A 62 9.50 -30.78 -7.98
CA VAL A 62 9.73 -30.90 -6.53
C VAL A 62 8.49 -31.44 -5.84
N LEU A 63 7.29 -30.93 -6.13
CA LEU A 63 6.02 -31.45 -5.59
C LEU A 63 5.85 -32.94 -5.86
N ASP A 64 6.08 -33.39 -7.09
CA ASP A 64 5.97 -34.80 -7.49
C ASP A 64 7.01 -35.69 -6.77
N SER A 65 8.17 -35.13 -6.40
CA SER A 65 9.20 -35.86 -5.64
C SER A 65 8.90 -36.01 -4.14
N VAL A 66 8.10 -35.10 -3.57
CA VAL A 66 7.79 -35.07 -2.12
C VAL A 66 6.37 -35.55 -1.78
N GLY A 67 5.46 -35.52 -2.76
CA GLY A 67 4.04 -35.84 -2.65
C GLY A 67 3.80 -37.35 -2.44
N ALA A 68 3.99 -37.81 -1.21
CA ALA A 68 3.55 -39.12 -0.75
C ALA A 68 2.20 -39.03 -0.02
N ALA A 69 1.34 -40.04 -0.15
CA ALA A 69 -0.05 -40.03 0.33
C ALA A 69 -0.22 -39.77 1.85
N ASP A 70 0.85 -39.91 2.63
CA ASP A 70 0.91 -39.83 4.08
C ASP A 70 1.70 -38.60 4.60
N ARG A 71 1.98 -37.63 3.74
CA ARG A 71 2.64 -36.36 4.08
C ARG A 71 1.76 -35.16 3.77
N LYS A 72 1.78 -34.17 4.67
CA LYS A 72 1.19 -32.85 4.40
C LYS A 72 2.19 -32.03 3.60
N VAL A 73 1.77 -31.41 2.51
CA VAL A 73 2.61 -30.55 1.68
C VAL A 73 2.17 -29.10 1.83
N VAL A 74 3.11 -28.25 2.23
CA VAL A 74 2.93 -26.80 2.32
C VAL A 74 3.81 -26.13 1.28
N LEU A 75 3.18 -25.41 0.36
CA LEU A 75 3.87 -24.70 -0.70
C LEU A 75 4.01 -23.22 -0.33
N VAL A 76 5.24 -22.75 -0.17
CA VAL A 76 5.54 -21.38 0.24
C VAL A 76 6.13 -20.62 -0.95
N GLY A 77 5.47 -19.55 -1.37
CA GLY A 77 5.96 -18.63 -2.39
C GLY A 77 6.30 -17.28 -1.77
N HIS A 78 7.56 -16.85 -1.92
CA HIS A 78 8.00 -15.51 -1.55
C HIS A 78 8.01 -14.60 -2.78
N ASP A 79 7.45 -13.39 -2.66
CA ASP A 79 7.47 -12.39 -3.76
C ASP A 79 7.01 -13.01 -5.11
N TYR A 80 7.79 -12.92 -6.18
CA TYR A 80 7.52 -13.53 -7.48
C TYR A 80 7.30 -15.03 -7.39
N GLY A 81 7.99 -15.73 -6.47
CA GLY A 81 7.92 -17.18 -6.28
C GLY A 81 6.51 -17.70 -6.01
N ILE A 82 5.58 -16.84 -5.59
CA ILE A 82 4.17 -17.20 -5.47
C ILE A 82 3.50 -17.54 -6.81
N HIS A 83 3.94 -16.96 -7.93
CA HIS A 83 3.36 -17.19 -9.24
C HIS A 83 3.60 -18.64 -9.72
N PRO A 84 4.85 -19.13 -9.81
CA PRO A 84 5.07 -20.52 -10.15
C PRO A 84 4.54 -21.49 -9.09
N ALA A 85 4.51 -21.09 -7.80
CA ALA A 85 3.90 -21.88 -6.75
C ALA A 85 2.40 -22.11 -6.98
N VAL A 86 1.61 -21.05 -7.18
CA VAL A 86 0.16 -21.17 -7.43
C VAL A 86 -0.11 -21.92 -8.72
N GLY A 87 0.68 -21.68 -9.79
CA GLY A 87 0.57 -22.45 -11.03
C GLY A 87 0.83 -23.95 -10.86
N ALA A 88 1.82 -24.32 -10.04
CA ALA A 88 2.12 -25.71 -9.72
C ALA A 88 1.05 -26.36 -8.84
N ALA A 89 0.55 -25.63 -7.84
CA ALA A 89 -0.56 -26.07 -7.00
C ALA A 89 -1.84 -26.31 -7.82
N ASP A 90 -2.15 -25.47 -8.80
CA ASP A 90 -3.30 -25.68 -9.70
C ASP A 90 -3.16 -26.98 -10.53
N ARG A 91 -1.94 -27.28 -11.01
CA ARG A 91 -1.63 -28.52 -11.75
C ARG A 91 -1.59 -29.78 -10.87
N ARG A 92 -1.50 -29.60 -9.56
CA ARG A 92 -1.34 -30.67 -8.54
C ARG A 92 -2.21 -30.42 -7.32
N ALA A 93 -3.44 -29.95 -7.50
CA ALA A 93 -4.29 -29.51 -6.39
C ALA A 93 -4.51 -30.61 -5.33
N GLY A 94 -4.54 -31.88 -5.74
CA GLY A 94 -4.64 -33.03 -4.83
C GLY A 94 -3.37 -33.36 -4.02
N LEU A 95 -2.23 -32.71 -4.28
CA LEU A 95 -0.98 -32.90 -3.56
C LEU A 95 -0.67 -31.80 -2.56
N VAL A 96 -1.34 -30.64 -2.62
CA VAL A 96 -1.01 -29.45 -1.80
C VAL A 96 -2.06 -29.24 -0.73
N ASP A 97 -1.66 -29.30 0.55
CA ASP A 97 -2.55 -29.09 1.69
C ASP A 97 -2.72 -27.61 2.06
N ARG A 98 -1.72 -26.77 1.73
CA ARG A 98 -1.75 -25.32 1.99
C ARG A 98 -0.77 -24.55 1.12
N ILE A 99 -1.17 -23.34 0.73
CA ILE A 99 -0.28 -22.36 0.07
C ILE A 99 0.01 -21.21 1.04
N VAL A 100 1.27 -20.84 1.19
CA VAL A 100 1.72 -19.70 1.99
C VAL A 100 2.22 -18.60 1.05
N TYR A 101 1.58 -17.45 1.11
CA TYR A 101 1.93 -16.22 0.42
C TYR A 101 2.86 -15.43 1.33
N LEU A 102 4.17 -15.58 1.15
CA LEU A 102 5.17 -14.89 1.97
C LEU A 102 5.48 -13.54 1.35
N ASP A 103 5.03 -12.48 2.02
CA ASP A 103 5.18 -11.08 1.62
C ASP A 103 4.90 -10.83 0.14
N SER A 104 3.79 -11.38 -0.34
CA SER A 104 3.37 -11.35 -1.74
C SER A 104 1.86 -11.16 -1.86
N GLY A 105 1.45 -10.49 -2.94
CA GLY A 105 0.05 -10.40 -3.33
C GLY A 105 -0.49 -11.74 -3.84
N MET A 106 -1.81 -11.84 -4.01
CA MET A 106 -2.45 -13.04 -4.57
C MET A 106 -2.54 -12.94 -6.11
N PRO A 107 -1.83 -13.81 -6.87
CA PRO A 107 -1.94 -13.83 -8.32
C PRO A 107 -3.36 -14.15 -8.78
N ARG A 108 -3.78 -13.54 -9.88
CA ARG A 108 -5.07 -13.82 -10.53
C ARG A 108 -4.83 -14.54 -11.86
N ASP A 109 -5.79 -15.37 -12.26
CA ASP A 109 -5.75 -15.97 -13.60
C ASP A 109 -5.68 -14.87 -14.68
N GLY A 110 -4.80 -15.07 -15.65
CA GLY A 110 -4.51 -14.15 -16.73
C GLY A 110 -3.67 -12.93 -16.36
N ALA A 111 -3.31 -12.74 -15.09
CA ALA A 111 -2.41 -11.66 -14.69
C ALA A 111 -0.94 -12.13 -14.81
N PRO A 112 -0.05 -11.34 -15.45
CA PRO A 112 1.38 -11.62 -15.46
C PRO A 112 2.02 -11.22 -14.12
N ALA A 113 3.12 -11.87 -13.72
CA ALA A 113 3.80 -11.56 -12.47
C ALA A 113 4.33 -10.12 -12.42
N LEU A 114 4.60 -9.53 -13.60
CA LEU A 114 4.95 -8.12 -13.73
C LEU A 114 3.92 -7.18 -13.08
N ALA A 115 2.64 -7.55 -13.02
CA ALA A 115 1.62 -6.72 -12.40
C ALA A 115 1.85 -6.50 -10.89
N ALA A 116 2.53 -7.43 -10.23
CA ALA A 116 2.85 -7.38 -8.80
C ALA A 116 4.20 -6.69 -8.50
N VAL A 117 4.99 -6.35 -9.52
CA VAL A 117 6.27 -5.64 -9.33
C VAL A 117 5.97 -4.22 -8.85
N PRO A 118 6.49 -3.79 -7.67
CA PRO A 118 6.18 -2.48 -7.12
C PRO A 118 6.58 -1.34 -8.08
N ASP A 119 7.81 -1.36 -8.62
CA ASP A 119 8.33 -0.29 -9.48
C ASP A 119 7.51 -0.11 -10.75
N GLN A 120 6.68 0.94 -10.77
CA GLN A 120 5.81 1.29 -11.88
C GLN A 120 6.60 1.62 -13.16
N SER A 121 7.74 2.30 -13.03
CA SER A 121 8.58 2.68 -14.17
C SER A 121 9.13 1.43 -14.85
N LEU A 122 9.47 0.40 -14.08
CA LEU A 122 9.90 -0.89 -14.59
C LEU A 122 8.74 -1.63 -15.28
N ARG A 123 7.56 -1.66 -14.65
CA ARG A 123 6.34 -2.25 -15.26
C ARG A 123 6.05 -1.65 -16.64
N GLN A 124 6.06 -0.32 -16.74
CA GLN A 124 5.81 0.38 -18.01
C GLN A 124 6.89 0.07 -19.05
N ARG A 125 8.17 0.11 -18.68
CA ARG A 125 9.29 -0.18 -19.59
C ARG A 125 9.21 -1.60 -20.15
N LEU A 126 8.96 -2.60 -19.31
CA LEU A 126 8.89 -4.00 -19.75
C LEU A 126 7.64 -4.29 -20.58
N THR A 127 6.51 -3.65 -20.26
CA THR A 127 5.27 -3.76 -21.04
C THR A 127 5.44 -3.15 -22.44
N ALA A 128 6.09 -1.99 -22.54
CA ALA A 128 6.30 -1.28 -23.81
C ALA A 128 7.43 -1.90 -24.66
N GLY A 129 8.48 -2.41 -24.02
CA GLY A 129 9.67 -2.94 -24.67
C GLY A 129 9.49 -4.32 -25.29
N GLY A 130 8.45 -5.07 -24.90
CA GLY A 130 8.21 -6.43 -25.37
C GLY A 130 9.43 -7.32 -25.09
N GLY A 131 9.65 -7.65 -23.82
CA GLY A 131 10.77 -8.50 -23.40
C GLY A 131 10.86 -9.74 -24.29
N GLY A 132 11.99 -9.89 -24.99
CA GLY A 132 12.24 -11.06 -25.82
C GLY A 132 12.34 -12.31 -24.94
N ALA A 133 12.10 -13.49 -25.50
CA ALA A 133 12.24 -14.77 -24.81
C ALA A 133 13.63 -14.98 -24.16
N ASP A 134 14.60 -14.17 -24.57
CA ASP A 134 16.01 -14.20 -24.19
C ASP A 134 16.42 -13.04 -23.28
N ASP A 135 15.52 -12.10 -23.01
CA ASP A 135 15.83 -10.88 -22.25
C ASP A 135 15.79 -11.13 -20.74
N VAL A 136 16.73 -10.52 -20.01
CA VAL A 136 16.90 -10.69 -18.57
C VAL A 136 16.94 -9.33 -17.89
N LEU A 137 16.27 -9.21 -16.75
CA LEU A 137 16.46 -8.10 -15.85
C LEU A 137 17.78 -8.27 -15.10
N ARG A 138 18.57 -7.21 -15.12
CA ARG A 138 19.75 -7.07 -14.26
C ARG A 138 19.33 -7.20 -12.79
N PRO A 139 20.07 -7.99 -11.98
CA PRO A 139 19.86 -8.01 -10.55
C PRO A 139 20.34 -6.72 -9.87
N PRO A 140 19.76 -6.34 -8.72
CA PRO A 140 20.27 -5.26 -7.88
C PRO A 140 21.73 -5.55 -7.46
N ALA A 141 22.63 -4.60 -7.71
CA ALA A 141 24.07 -4.79 -7.45
C ALA A 141 24.55 -4.13 -6.15
N THR A 142 23.75 -3.25 -5.56
CA THR A 142 24.08 -2.51 -4.35
C THR A 142 22.96 -2.65 -3.32
N ARG A 143 23.26 -2.42 -2.05
CA ARG A 143 22.25 -2.47 -0.97
C ARG A 143 21.11 -1.48 -1.22
N ALA A 144 21.42 -0.26 -1.65
CA ALA A 144 20.41 0.75 -1.95
C ALA A 144 19.52 0.39 -3.14
N GLU A 145 20.03 -0.37 -4.13
CA GLU A 145 19.19 -0.86 -5.23
C GLU A 145 18.15 -1.89 -4.76
N TRP A 146 18.43 -2.62 -3.67
CA TRP A 146 17.47 -3.58 -3.10
C TRP A 146 16.26 -2.89 -2.46
N ASP A 147 16.40 -1.67 -1.94
CA ASP A 147 15.27 -0.94 -1.34
C ASP A 147 14.16 -0.63 -2.36
N SER A 148 14.46 -0.67 -3.67
CA SER A 148 13.45 -0.52 -4.73
C SER A 148 12.61 -1.78 -4.97
N TRP A 149 13.01 -2.91 -4.38
CA TRP A 149 12.32 -4.21 -4.50
C TRP A 149 11.59 -4.62 -3.22
N GLY A 150 11.81 -3.89 -2.13
CA GLY A 150 11.19 -4.12 -0.84
C GLY A 150 12.09 -3.61 0.27
N SER A 151 11.50 -3.39 1.44
CA SER A 151 12.22 -2.96 2.64
C SER A 151 13.32 -3.95 3.03
N THR A 152 14.53 -3.46 3.24
CA THR A 152 15.67 -4.25 3.74
C THR A 152 15.71 -4.33 5.28
N GLU A 153 14.68 -3.81 5.97
CA GLU A 153 14.65 -3.71 7.42
C GLU A 153 14.87 -5.06 8.13
N GLY A 154 15.80 -5.07 9.07
CA GLY A 154 16.17 -6.26 9.86
C GLY A 154 17.17 -7.18 9.17
N VAL A 155 17.48 -6.97 7.89
CA VAL A 155 18.57 -7.68 7.22
C VAL A 155 19.89 -6.98 7.54
N SER A 156 20.85 -7.71 8.10
CA SER A 156 22.14 -7.12 8.44
C SER A 156 22.98 -6.81 7.19
N ASP A 157 23.85 -5.81 7.31
CA ASP A 157 24.82 -5.42 6.28
C ASP A 157 25.55 -6.60 5.58
N PRO A 158 26.14 -7.58 6.32
CA PRO A 158 26.77 -8.73 5.68
C PRO A 158 25.80 -9.64 4.91
N LEU A 159 24.55 -9.73 5.36
CA LEU A 159 23.52 -10.51 4.66
C LEU A 159 23.04 -9.80 3.40
N LEU A 160 22.93 -8.46 3.42
CA LEU A 160 22.65 -7.67 2.23
C LEU A 160 23.78 -7.75 1.20
N ASP A 161 25.03 -7.71 1.63
CA ASP A 161 26.18 -7.92 0.74
C ASP A 161 26.13 -9.31 0.09
N ARG A 162 25.80 -10.34 0.88
CA ARG A 162 25.65 -11.70 0.39
C ARG A 162 24.47 -11.83 -0.58
N LEU A 163 23.35 -11.18 -0.28
CA LEU A 163 22.17 -11.14 -1.14
C LEU A 163 22.50 -10.51 -2.49
N ALA A 164 23.18 -9.36 -2.51
CA ALA A 164 23.64 -8.72 -3.74
C ALA A 164 24.66 -9.56 -4.51
N ALA A 165 25.61 -10.21 -3.81
CA ALA A 165 26.65 -11.03 -4.43
C ALA A 165 26.11 -12.32 -5.07
N LEU A 166 25.00 -12.86 -4.55
CA LEU A 166 24.37 -14.09 -5.04
C LEU A 166 23.14 -13.83 -5.93
N ALA A 167 22.85 -12.56 -6.23
CA ALA A 167 21.72 -12.17 -7.04
C ALA A 167 21.89 -12.65 -8.49
N ALA A 168 20.86 -13.29 -9.04
CA ALA A 168 20.85 -13.81 -10.41
C ALA A 168 19.97 -12.93 -11.32
N PRO A 169 20.29 -12.76 -12.62
CA PRO A 169 19.41 -12.06 -13.54
C PRO A 169 18.02 -12.74 -13.66
N GLN A 170 16.94 -11.96 -13.65
CA GLN A 170 15.58 -12.51 -13.79
C GLN A 170 15.17 -12.61 -15.27
N PRO A 171 14.82 -13.79 -15.80
CA PRO A 171 14.31 -13.90 -17.16
C PRO A 171 12.98 -13.17 -17.34
N THR A 172 12.89 -12.23 -18.27
CA THR A 172 11.69 -11.37 -18.42
C THR A 172 10.44 -12.15 -18.85
N GLY A 173 10.61 -13.27 -19.58
CA GLY A 173 9.50 -14.16 -19.95
C GLY A 173 8.72 -14.67 -18.74
N THR A 174 9.39 -14.86 -17.60
CA THR A 174 8.75 -15.26 -16.33
C THR A 174 7.84 -14.18 -15.75
N LEU A 175 8.12 -12.92 -16.03
CA LEU A 175 7.35 -11.78 -15.55
C LEU A 175 6.22 -11.40 -16.51
N LEU A 176 6.46 -11.55 -17.82
CA LEU A 176 5.56 -11.10 -18.87
C LEU A 176 4.49 -12.13 -19.24
N GLN A 177 4.77 -13.43 -19.08
CA GLN A 177 3.80 -14.48 -19.39
C GLN A 177 2.62 -14.44 -18.41
N PRO A 178 1.37 -14.33 -18.89
CA PRO A 178 0.20 -14.43 -18.03
C PRO A 178 0.13 -15.79 -17.32
N LEU A 179 -0.13 -15.78 -16.01
CA LEU A 179 -0.43 -16.99 -15.27
C LEU A 179 -1.74 -17.61 -15.79
N ARG A 180 -1.74 -18.91 -16.07
CA ARG A 180 -2.95 -19.65 -16.47
C ARG A 180 -3.33 -20.67 -15.41
N LEU A 181 -4.54 -20.53 -14.88
CA LEU A 181 -5.12 -21.38 -13.85
C LEU A 181 -6.38 -22.06 -14.36
N THR A 182 -6.55 -23.34 -14.04
CA THR A 182 -7.77 -24.10 -14.31
C THR A 182 -8.86 -23.83 -13.28
N GLY A 183 -8.47 -23.27 -12.11
CA GLY A 183 -9.34 -23.04 -10.97
C GLY A 183 -9.28 -24.16 -9.93
N ALA A 184 -8.52 -25.23 -10.18
CA ALA A 184 -8.36 -26.35 -9.26
C ALA A 184 -7.69 -25.93 -7.94
N VAL A 185 -6.89 -24.85 -7.94
CA VAL A 185 -6.24 -24.32 -6.73
C VAL A 185 -7.20 -23.58 -5.79
N ALA A 186 -8.40 -23.21 -6.24
CA ALA A 186 -9.33 -22.37 -5.47
C ALA A 186 -9.77 -22.98 -4.14
N ASP A 187 -9.72 -24.31 -4.01
CA ASP A 187 -10.11 -25.01 -2.79
C ASP A 187 -8.98 -25.23 -1.78
N VAL A 188 -7.73 -24.94 -2.17
CA VAL A 188 -6.56 -25.12 -1.32
C VAL A 188 -6.53 -24.02 -0.26
N PRO A 189 -6.48 -24.36 1.05
CA PRO A 189 -6.34 -23.36 2.10
C PRO A 189 -5.09 -22.50 1.93
N THR A 190 -5.20 -21.23 2.27
CA THR A 190 -4.11 -20.26 2.08
C THR A 190 -3.74 -19.55 3.38
N THR A 191 -2.49 -19.12 3.46
CA THR A 191 -2.01 -18.27 4.54
C THR A 191 -1.19 -17.11 3.99
N GLY A 192 -1.53 -15.87 4.34
CA GLY A 192 -0.68 -14.71 4.12
C GLY A 192 0.31 -14.52 5.27
N VAL A 193 1.59 -14.28 4.95
CA VAL A 193 2.59 -13.84 5.94
C VAL A 193 3.06 -12.47 5.53
N LEU A 194 2.64 -11.44 6.27
CA LEU A 194 2.85 -10.04 5.94
C LEU A 194 4.09 -9.52 6.68
N CYS A 195 5.02 -8.90 5.98
CA CYS A 195 6.18 -8.25 6.61
C CYS A 195 5.84 -6.79 6.89
N THR A 196 5.59 -6.45 8.16
CA THR A 196 5.07 -5.11 8.51
C THR A 196 6.05 -3.99 8.20
N GLY A 197 7.36 -4.26 8.31
CA GLY A 197 8.42 -3.33 7.89
C GLY A 197 8.50 -3.14 6.37
N ASN A 198 7.79 -3.96 5.57
CA ASN A 198 7.61 -3.76 4.13
C ASN A 198 6.35 -2.95 3.78
N GLY A 199 5.52 -2.58 4.77
CA GLY A 199 4.38 -1.67 4.57
C GLY A 199 3.03 -2.36 4.42
N THR A 200 2.84 -3.58 4.95
CA THR A 200 1.51 -4.20 5.06
C THR A 200 1.35 -4.92 6.39
N SER A 201 0.27 -4.61 7.09
CA SER A 201 -0.22 -5.31 8.28
C SER A 201 -1.57 -5.99 8.03
N ILE A 202 -1.97 -6.88 8.92
CA ILE A 202 -3.31 -7.48 8.98
C ILE A 202 -4.36 -6.37 9.10
N GLU A 203 -4.09 -5.34 9.91
CA GLU A 203 -4.98 -4.21 10.10
C GLU A 203 -5.19 -3.43 8.79
N MET A 204 -4.12 -3.16 8.04
CA MET A 204 -4.20 -2.56 6.70
C MET A 204 -5.06 -3.42 5.76
N VAL A 205 -4.86 -4.74 5.74
CA VAL A 205 -5.66 -5.64 4.89
C VAL A 205 -7.13 -5.67 5.35
N GLN A 206 -7.40 -5.68 6.65
CA GLN A 206 -8.75 -5.61 7.22
C GLN A 206 -9.44 -4.30 6.80
N MET A 207 -8.73 -3.18 6.86
CA MET A 207 -9.23 -1.89 6.43
C MET A 207 -9.59 -1.91 4.93
N LEU A 208 -8.71 -2.44 4.07
CA LEU A 208 -8.99 -2.58 2.64
C LEU A 208 -10.18 -3.50 2.34
N VAL A 209 -10.35 -4.60 3.09
CA VAL A 209 -11.56 -5.45 3.03
C VAL A 209 -12.79 -4.64 3.44
N GLY A 210 -12.70 -3.84 4.50
CA GLY A 210 -13.77 -2.96 5.01
C GLY A 210 -14.22 -1.88 4.02
N PHE A 211 -13.36 -1.47 3.09
CA PHE A 211 -13.73 -0.61 1.96
C PHE A 211 -14.66 -1.30 0.94
N GLY A 212 -14.76 -2.64 1.01
CA GLY A 212 -15.73 -3.41 0.23
C GLY A 212 -15.26 -3.79 -1.17
N ASP A 213 -13.95 -3.73 -1.46
CA ASP A 213 -13.39 -4.20 -2.75
C ASP A 213 -13.80 -5.66 -2.98
N PRO A 214 -14.59 -5.96 -4.04
CA PRO A 214 -15.00 -7.33 -4.36
C PRO A 214 -13.83 -8.30 -4.49
N ALA A 215 -12.67 -7.83 -4.95
CA ALA A 215 -11.50 -8.67 -5.13
C ALA A 215 -10.82 -9.09 -3.81
N LEU A 216 -11.09 -8.37 -2.72
CA LEU A 216 -10.57 -8.69 -1.39
C LEU A 216 -11.52 -9.55 -0.56
N ARG A 217 -12.76 -9.77 -1.03
CA ARG A 217 -13.74 -10.66 -0.34
C ARG A 217 -13.25 -12.10 -0.19
N ALA A 218 -12.41 -12.57 -1.10
CA ALA A 218 -11.82 -13.91 -0.98
C ALA A 218 -10.93 -14.05 0.27
N LEU A 219 -10.42 -12.94 0.82
CA LEU A 219 -9.54 -12.94 1.99
C LEU A 219 -10.26 -13.23 3.31
N VAL A 220 -11.59 -13.13 3.35
CA VAL A 220 -12.39 -13.46 4.55
C VAL A 220 -12.89 -14.91 4.55
N ASP A 221 -12.52 -15.72 3.54
CA ASP A 221 -12.86 -17.15 3.55
C ASP A 221 -12.24 -17.83 4.78
N PRO A 222 -12.97 -18.69 5.53
CA PRO A 222 -12.46 -19.33 6.75
C PRO A 222 -11.18 -20.15 6.58
N ARG A 223 -10.84 -20.54 5.35
CA ARG A 223 -9.61 -21.27 4.99
C ARG A 223 -8.39 -20.37 4.86
N VAL A 224 -8.59 -19.05 4.77
CA VAL A 224 -7.54 -18.03 4.69
C VAL A 224 -7.15 -17.61 6.09
N THR A 225 -5.85 -17.62 6.38
CA THR A 225 -5.30 -17.10 7.64
C THR A 225 -4.14 -16.14 7.39
N PHE A 226 -3.80 -15.33 8.38
CA PHE A 226 -2.73 -14.35 8.29
C PHE A 226 -1.79 -14.41 9.50
N PHE A 227 -0.53 -14.12 9.23
CA PHE A 227 0.50 -13.83 10.22
C PHE A 227 1.23 -12.56 9.85
N GLU A 228 1.87 -11.96 10.84
CA GLU A 228 2.77 -10.81 10.66
C GLU A 228 4.17 -11.18 11.13
N LEU A 229 5.16 -10.58 10.48
CA LEU A 229 6.55 -10.57 10.91
C LEU A 229 7.06 -9.12 10.93
N ALA A 230 7.63 -8.71 12.07
CA ALA A 230 8.19 -7.38 12.27
C ALA A 230 9.58 -7.25 11.62
N THR A 231 9.60 -7.22 10.29
CA THR A 231 10.78 -7.10 9.43
C THR A 231 10.39 -6.62 8.03
N GLY A 232 11.39 -6.30 7.20
CA GLY A 232 11.20 -6.01 5.77
C GLY A 232 11.00 -7.27 4.91
N HIS A 233 11.18 -7.11 3.60
CA HIS A 233 10.75 -8.02 2.56
C HIS A 233 11.46 -9.40 2.54
N TRP A 234 12.57 -9.57 3.25
CA TRP A 234 13.34 -10.82 3.28
C TRP A 234 13.39 -11.50 4.67
N PRO A 235 12.23 -11.96 5.20
CA PRO A 235 12.16 -12.59 6.53
C PRO A 235 13.00 -13.86 6.65
N MET A 236 13.32 -14.54 5.54
CA MET A 236 14.20 -15.70 5.52
C MET A 236 15.64 -15.36 5.95
N LEU A 237 16.05 -14.10 5.78
CA LEU A 237 17.38 -13.60 6.14
C LEU A 237 17.36 -12.90 7.50
N SER A 238 16.36 -12.07 7.75
CA SER A 238 16.27 -11.25 8.96
C SER A 238 15.70 -12.00 10.16
N ARG A 239 14.71 -12.88 9.94
CA ARG A 239 13.92 -13.56 10.97
C ARG A 239 13.71 -15.06 10.70
N PRO A 240 14.74 -15.85 10.35
CA PRO A 240 14.56 -17.26 9.95
C PRO A 240 13.97 -18.15 11.04
N ALA A 241 14.18 -17.83 12.33
CA ALA A 241 13.58 -18.55 13.45
C ALA A 241 12.06 -18.32 13.55
N GLU A 242 11.65 -17.06 13.53
CA GLU A 242 10.24 -16.67 13.61
C GLU A 242 9.48 -17.11 12.37
N LEU A 243 10.10 -16.98 11.18
CA LEU A 243 9.51 -17.48 9.93
C LEU A 243 9.29 -19.00 9.99
N ALA A 244 10.25 -19.79 10.47
CA ALA A 244 10.07 -21.24 10.58
C ALA A 244 8.92 -21.62 11.53
N ASP A 245 8.77 -20.90 12.66
CA ASP A 245 7.63 -21.08 13.58
C ASP A 245 6.30 -20.74 12.91
N VAL A 246 6.21 -19.59 12.24
CA VAL A 246 5.02 -19.16 11.49
C VAL A 246 4.64 -20.19 10.43
N LEU A 247 5.61 -20.73 9.68
CA LEU A 247 5.35 -21.74 8.67
C LEU A 247 4.81 -23.05 9.27
N LEU A 248 5.32 -23.47 10.43
CA LEU A 248 4.80 -24.65 11.15
C LEU A 248 3.36 -24.44 11.64
N ARG A 249 3.06 -23.25 12.17
CA ARG A 249 1.72 -22.86 12.63
C ARG A 249 0.74 -22.72 11.47
N ALA A 250 1.18 -22.13 10.36
CA ALA A 250 0.41 -22.09 9.11
C ALA A 250 0.07 -23.52 8.63
N ALA A 251 1.04 -24.45 8.66
CA ALA A 251 0.81 -25.85 8.32
C ALA A 251 -0.24 -26.54 9.22
N ALA A 252 -0.39 -26.07 10.47
CA ALA A 252 -1.42 -26.52 11.41
C ALA A 252 -2.79 -25.85 11.18
N GLY A 253 -2.88 -24.86 10.28
CA GLY A 253 -4.11 -24.09 10.01
C GLY A 253 -4.36 -22.97 11.02
N GLU A 254 -3.32 -22.56 11.75
CA GLU A 254 -3.37 -21.40 12.63
C GLU A 254 -3.24 -20.08 11.86
N GLY A 255 -3.42 -18.97 12.58
CA GLY A 255 -3.28 -17.61 12.09
C GLY A 255 -4.54 -16.79 12.37
N HIS A 256 -4.41 -15.48 12.21
CA HIS A 256 -5.52 -14.55 12.29
C HIS A 256 -6.46 -14.75 11.10
N ARG A 257 -7.77 -14.58 11.30
CA ARG A 257 -8.75 -14.55 10.21
C ARG A 257 -9.33 -13.17 10.17
N LEU A 258 -9.37 -12.58 8.98
CA LEU A 258 -10.01 -11.29 8.80
C LEU A 258 -11.50 -11.41 9.11
N GLU A 259 -12.04 -10.34 9.65
CA GLU A 259 -13.45 -10.20 9.93
C GLU A 259 -14.19 -9.91 8.62
N PRO A 260 -15.29 -10.64 8.34
CA PRO A 260 -16.13 -10.32 7.20
C PRO A 260 -16.74 -8.93 7.39
N VAL A 261 -16.97 -8.21 6.30
CA VAL A 261 -17.73 -6.95 6.35
C VAL A 261 -19.16 -7.29 6.76
N GLU A 262 -19.60 -6.81 7.92
CA GLU A 262 -20.97 -7.02 8.39
C GLU A 262 -21.96 -6.34 7.43
N GLU A 263 -22.93 -7.10 6.90
CA GLU A 263 -23.92 -6.56 5.95
C GLU A 263 -24.86 -5.52 6.59
N THR A 264 -24.92 -5.47 7.93
CA THR A 264 -25.85 -4.63 8.70
C THR A 264 -25.32 -3.24 9.03
N GLU A 265 -24.01 -3.01 8.97
CA GLU A 265 -23.42 -1.71 9.19
C GLU A 265 -22.90 -1.11 7.88
N PRO A 266 -23.07 0.21 7.67
CA PRO A 266 -22.45 0.85 6.52
C PRO A 266 -20.92 0.75 6.64
N PRO A 267 -20.19 0.59 5.52
CA PRO A 267 -18.74 0.70 5.47
C PRO A 267 -18.24 1.94 6.21
N VAL A 268 -17.05 1.87 6.79
CA VAL A 268 -16.46 2.95 7.62
C VAL A 268 -16.58 4.32 6.96
N HIS A 269 -16.21 4.43 5.69
CA HIS A 269 -16.24 5.67 4.91
C HIS A 269 -17.66 6.21 4.62
N LEU A 270 -18.72 5.43 4.89
CA LEU A 270 -20.13 5.81 4.77
C LEU A 270 -20.83 5.99 6.12
N ARG A 271 -20.14 5.77 7.24
CA ARG A 271 -20.68 6.06 8.56
C ARG A 271 -20.83 7.58 8.76
N PRO A 272 -21.75 8.04 9.63
CA PRO A 272 -21.96 9.47 9.86
C PRO A 272 -20.70 10.19 10.32
N PHE A 273 -20.53 11.43 9.86
CA PHE A 273 -19.46 12.31 10.34
C PHE A 273 -19.64 12.66 11.82
N VAL A 274 -18.53 12.71 12.56
CA VAL A 274 -18.50 12.89 14.02
C VAL A 274 -19.14 14.20 14.53
N LEU A 275 -19.18 15.25 13.69
CA LEU A 275 -19.83 16.52 14.01
C LEU A 275 -21.22 16.63 13.35
N ASP A 276 -22.18 17.12 14.12
CA ASP A 276 -23.47 17.57 13.60
C ASP A 276 -23.31 19.01 13.05
N VAL A 277 -23.25 19.12 11.73
CA VAL A 277 -23.01 20.38 11.01
C VAL A 277 -24.23 20.67 10.13
N PRO A 278 -24.77 21.90 10.13
CA PRO A 278 -25.90 22.25 9.28
C PRO A 278 -25.70 21.88 7.81
N GLU A 279 -26.77 21.42 7.17
CA GLU A 279 -26.79 21.17 5.74
C GLU A 279 -26.53 22.45 4.95
N VAL A 280 -25.53 22.40 4.07
CA VAL A 280 -25.20 23.46 3.12
C VAL A 280 -25.37 22.91 1.70
N PRO A 281 -26.20 23.52 0.84
CA PRO A 281 -26.36 23.08 -0.54
C PRO A 281 -25.02 23.02 -1.26
N ARG A 282 -24.81 21.93 -2.01
CA ARG A 282 -23.61 21.76 -2.83
C ARG A 282 -23.86 22.13 -4.29
N GLU A 283 -22.91 22.84 -4.89
CA GLU A 283 -22.86 23.11 -6.32
C GLU A 283 -21.82 22.20 -6.97
N ARG A 284 -22.21 21.40 -7.97
CA ARG A 284 -21.33 20.41 -8.62
C ARG A 284 -20.76 20.96 -9.92
N HIS A 285 -19.43 21.02 -9.99
CA HIS A 285 -18.65 21.51 -11.12
C HIS A 285 -17.67 20.44 -11.58
N GLY A 286 -18.10 19.59 -12.52
CA GLY A 286 -17.29 18.45 -12.96
C GLY A 286 -17.03 17.45 -11.83
N ASN A 287 -15.77 17.31 -11.43
CA ASN A 287 -15.32 16.46 -10.32
C ASN A 287 -15.14 17.22 -8.99
N VAL A 288 -15.52 18.50 -8.93
CA VAL A 288 -15.45 19.32 -7.71
C VAL A 288 -16.86 19.68 -7.23
N ASP A 289 -17.12 19.53 -5.94
CA ASP A 289 -18.35 20.00 -5.29
C ASP A 289 -18.01 21.20 -4.38
N LEU A 290 -18.76 22.29 -4.49
CA LEU A 290 -18.59 23.52 -3.70
C LEU A 290 -19.71 23.67 -2.66
N HIS A 291 -19.33 23.94 -1.42
CA HIS A 291 -20.20 24.33 -0.30
C HIS A 291 -19.90 25.79 0.04
N LEU A 292 -20.88 26.66 -0.21
CA LEU A 292 -20.67 28.10 -0.13
C LEU A 292 -21.16 28.65 1.22
N PRO A 293 -20.43 29.58 1.84
CA PRO A 293 -20.93 30.34 2.98
C PRO A 293 -22.05 31.30 2.56
N ASP A 294 -22.94 31.65 3.49
CA ASP A 294 -24.05 32.59 3.24
C ASP A 294 -23.54 34.05 3.17
N THR A 295 -22.90 34.40 2.05
CA THR A 295 -22.37 35.74 1.77
C THR A 295 -22.24 35.99 0.27
N ARG A 296 -22.19 37.28 -0.10
CA ARG A 296 -22.04 37.75 -1.49
C ARG A 296 -20.61 38.20 -1.81
N GLU A 297 -19.77 38.36 -0.80
CA GLU A 297 -18.37 38.76 -0.98
C GLU A 297 -17.48 37.55 -1.22
N PRO A 298 -16.40 37.67 -2.02
CA PRO A 298 -15.45 36.58 -2.18
C PRO A 298 -14.83 36.15 -0.84
N ARG A 299 -14.74 34.83 -0.61
CA ARG A 299 -14.25 34.24 0.64
C ARG A 299 -13.04 33.34 0.41
N PRO A 300 -12.19 33.14 1.41
CA PRO A 300 -11.16 32.10 1.34
C PRO A 300 -11.77 30.72 1.04
N ALA A 301 -10.97 29.81 0.50
CA ALA A 301 -11.41 28.45 0.20
C ALA A 301 -10.55 27.37 0.85
N VAL A 302 -11.14 26.21 1.12
CA VAL A 302 -10.44 24.98 1.53
C VAL A 302 -10.80 23.90 0.52
N LEU A 303 -9.81 23.31 -0.16
CA LEU A 303 -9.99 22.14 -1.01
C LEU A 303 -9.64 20.87 -0.23
N PHE A 304 -10.62 20.00 -0.03
CA PHE A 304 -10.48 18.69 0.60
C PHE A 304 -10.18 17.62 -0.44
N VAL A 305 -9.06 16.91 -0.25
CA VAL A 305 -8.51 15.89 -1.14
C VAL A 305 -8.56 14.54 -0.42
N HIS A 306 -9.42 13.65 -0.89
CA HIS A 306 -9.66 12.36 -0.23
C HIS A 306 -8.42 11.43 -0.25
N GLY A 307 -8.46 10.40 0.60
CA GLY A 307 -7.47 9.33 0.61
C GLY A 307 -7.69 8.29 -0.49
N GLY A 308 -6.80 7.30 -0.57
CA GLY A 308 -6.96 6.21 -1.53
C GLY A 308 -5.76 5.26 -1.51
N PRO A 309 -5.65 4.36 -2.50
CA PRO A 309 -6.50 4.30 -3.69
C PRO A 309 -7.96 3.89 -3.41
N VAL A 310 -8.89 4.39 -4.24
CA VAL A 310 -10.32 4.05 -4.17
C VAL A 310 -10.74 3.37 -5.47
N PRO A 311 -11.39 2.20 -5.47
CA PRO A 311 -11.79 1.52 -6.70
C PRO A 311 -12.58 2.43 -7.66
N ALA A 312 -12.29 2.37 -8.96
CA ALA A 312 -12.89 3.26 -9.96
C ALA A 312 -14.44 3.15 -10.05
N ASP A 313 -14.97 1.97 -9.72
CA ASP A 313 -16.39 1.65 -9.69
C ASP A 313 -17.04 1.85 -8.31
N ALA A 314 -16.28 2.25 -7.29
CA ALA A 314 -16.81 2.51 -5.95
C ALA A 314 -17.89 3.60 -5.98
N ARG A 315 -19.05 3.33 -5.38
CA ARG A 315 -20.16 4.28 -5.26
C ARG A 315 -20.76 4.21 -3.84
N PRO A 316 -21.14 5.35 -3.23
CA PRO A 316 -20.93 6.72 -3.72
C PRO A 316 -19.44 7.09 -3.78
N THR A 317 -19.06 8.05 -4.63
CA THR A 317 -17.64 8.42 -4.79
C THR A 317 -17.17 9.25 -3.58
N PRO A 318 -15.85 9.40 -3.35
CA PRO A 318 -15.33 10.07 -2.16
C PRO A 318 -15.88 11.47 -1.88
N ARG A 319 -16.21 12.25 -2.92
CA ARG A 319 -16.84 13.57 -2.74
C ARG A 319 -18.25 13.54 -2.14
N ASP A 320 -18.88 12.37 -2.13
CA ASP A 320 -20.20 12.12 -1.55
C ASP A 320 -20.10 11.45 -0.16
N TRP A 321 -18.89 11.18 0.35
CA TRP A 321 -18.71 10.57 1.67
C TRP A 321 -19.08 11.54 2.81
N PRO A 322 -19.72 11.07 3.89
CA PRO A 322 -20.10 11.91 5.03
C PRO A 322 -18.93 12.70 5.62
N THR A 323 -17.73 12.11 5.70
CA THR A 323 -16.54 12.79 6.24
C THR A 323 -16.17 14.01 5.42
N LEU A 324 -16.01 13.85 4.10
CA LEU A 324 -15.54 14.92 3.20
C LEU A 324 -16.58 16.03 3.08
N THR A 325 -17.86 15.65 2.95
CA THR A 325 -18.97 16.62 2.93
C THR A 325 -19.12 17.33 4.28
N GLY A 326 -18.91 16.63 5.39
CA GLY A 326 -18.90 17.19 6.75
C GLY A 326 -17.82 18.26 6.94
N TYR A 327 -16.59 17.98 6.52
CA TYR A 327 -15.49 18.94 6.52
C TYR A 327 -15.77 20.16 5.63
N ALA A 328 -16.32 19.97 4.43
CA ALA A 328 -16.69 21.08 3.56
C ALA A 328 -17.79 21.97 4.16
N ARG A 329 -18.76 21.37 4.85
CA ARG A 329 -19.79 22.11 5.61
C ARG A 329 -19.20 22.84 6.81
N CYS A 330 -18.23 22.27 7.50
CA CYS A 330 -17.49 22.95 8.58
C CYS A 330 -16.79 24.22 8.07
N ALA A 331 -16.12 24.14 6.90
CA ALA A 331 -15.51 25.31 6.27
C ALA A 331 -16.54 26.38 5.89
N ALA A 332 -17.66 25.98 5.28
CA ALA A 332 -18.78 26.87 4.93
C ALA A 332 -19.39 27.56 6.17
N ALA A 333 -19.65 26.81 7.24
CA ALA A 333 -20.13 27.35 8.51
C ALA A 333 -19.12 28.31 9.16
N GLY A 334 -17.83 28.06 8.95
CA GLY A 334 -16.73 28.95 9.35
C GLY A 334 -16.51 30.16 8.44
N GLY A 335 -17.31 30.32 7.37
CA GLY A 335 -17.25 31.45 6.47
C GLY A 335 -16.21 31.34 5.34
N ALA A 336 -15.71 30.14 5.04
CA ALA A 336 -14.88 29.84 3.88
C ALA A 336 -15.64 28.98 2.87
N VAL A 337 -15.27 28.98 1.59
CA VAL A 337 -15.78 28.02 0.61
C VAL A 337 -15.17 26.65 0.91
N GLY A 338 -16.00 25.65 1.19
CA GLY A 338 -15.56 24.25 1.28
C GLY A 338 -15.66 23.59 -0.08
N ALA A 339 -14.56 23.11 -0.64
CA ALA A 339 -14.53 22.43 -1.93
C ALA A 339 -14.05 20.98 -1.75
N VAL A 340 -14.72 20.01 -2.37
CA VAL A 340 -14.31 18.60 -2.34
C VAL A 340 -14.00 18.14 -3.76
N VAL A 341 -12.81 17.60 -4.00
CA VAL A 341 -12.42 17.02 -5.29
C VAL A 341 -12.53 15.51 -5.26
N ASP A 342 -13.06 14.94 -6.34
CA ASP A 342 -12.99 13.51 -6.68
C ASP A 342 -11.84 13.31 -7.69
N HIS A 343 -10.84 12.51 -7.34
CA HIS A 343 -9.64 12.31 -8.18
C HIS A 343 -9.41 10.85 -8.54
N ARG A 344 -8.67 10.61 -9.62
CA ARG A 344 -8.51 9.28 -10.23
C ARG A 344 -7.43 8.41 -9.56
N LEU A 345 -7.24 8.51 -8.24
CA LEU A 345 -6.33 7.62 -7.51
C LEU A 345 -7.04 6.27 -7.29
N HIS A 346 -7.01 5.40 -8.30
CA HIS A 346 -7.68 4.09 -8.26
C HIS A 346 -6.71 2.93 -8.05
N ASP A 347 -5.44 3.14 -8.36
CA ASP A 347 -4.31 2.25 -8.09
C ASP A 347 -3.10 3.07 -7.59
N LEU A 348 -2.12 2.42 -6.97
CA LEU A 348 -0.86 3.05 -6.59
C LEU A 348 -0.11 3.65 -7.80
N ALA A 349 -0.38 3.16 -9.00
CA ALA A 349 0.12 3.71 -10.25
C ALA A 349 -0.49 5.06 -10.66
N ASP A 350 -1.59 5.50 -10.03
CA ASP A 350 -2.36 6.66 -10.48
C ASP A 350 -1.97 7.99 -9.79
N TYR A 351 -0.96 8.03 -8.90
CA TYR A 351 -0.58 9.24 -8.18
C TYR A 351 -0.32 10.46 -9.09
N GLU A 352 0.36 10.25 -10.22
CA GLU A 352 0.58 11.27 -11.24
C GLU A 352 -0.72 11.86 -11.80
N ARG A 353 -1.70 10.99 -12.09
CA ARG A 353 -3.00 11.41 -12.62
C ARG A 353 -3.83 12.10 -11.54
N ALA A 354 -3.81 11.58 -10.32
CA ALA A 354 -4.50 12.16 -9.19
C ALA A 354 -3.96 13.56 -8.84
N ALA A 355 -2.65 13.75 -8.86
CA ALA A 355 -2.03 15.06 -8.66
C ALA A 355 -2.46 16.07 -9.73
N ALA A 356 -2.56 15.66 -11.00
CA ALA A 356 -3.09 16.51 -12.06
C ALA A 356 -4.58 16.87 -11.86
N ASP A 357 -5.40 15.93 -11.38
CA ASP A 357 -6.81 16.21 -11.04
C ASP A 357 -6.94 17.21 -9.90
N VAL A 358 -6.09 17.09 -8.87
CA VAL A 358 -6.06 18.03 -7.72
C VAL A 358 -5.61 19.42 -8.18
N ALA A 359 -4.57 19.53 -9.00
CA ALA A 359 -4.13 20.80 -9.56
C ALA A 359 -5.23 21.49 -10.40
N ALA A 360 -5.93 20.72 -11.25
CA ALA A 360 -7.06 21.23 -12.02
C ALA A 360 -8.24 21.68 -11.13
N ALA A 361 -8.49 20.97 -10.03
CA ALA A 361 -9.51 21.36 -9.05
C ALA A 361 -9.12 22.66 -8.32
N VAL A 362 -7.85 22.85 -7.97
CA VAL A 362 -7.34 24.11 -7.41
C VAL A 362 -7.60 25.27 -8.38
N ASP A 363 -7.27 25.09 -9.66
CA ASP A 363 -7.51 26.13 -10.68
C ASP A 363 -9.00 26.45 -10.83
N LEU A 364 -9.87 25.43 -10.81
CA LEU A 364 -11.32 25.61 -10.86
C LEU A 364 -11.83 26.40 -9.66
N VAL A 365 -11.41 26.04 -8.44
CA VAL A 365 -11.84 26.70 -7.20
C VAL A 365 -11.35 28.16 -7.19
N ARG A 366 -10.10 28.42 -7.57
CA ARG A 366 -9.53 29.77 -7.62
C ARG A 366 -10.16 30.65 -8.70
N ALA A 367 -10.71 30.06 -9.75
CA ALA A 367 -11.39 30.78 -10.82
C ALA A 367 -12.85 31.15 -10.48
N ASP A 368 -13.44 30.56 -9.43
CA ASP A 368 -14.80 30.92 -9.01
C ASP A 368 -14.82 32.36 -8.46
N PRO A 369 -15.70 33.25 -8.96
CA PRO A 369 -15.73 34.65 -8.54
C PRO A 369 -16.13 34.87 -7.07
N ARG A 370 -16.64 33.83 -6.39
CA ARG A 370 -16.98 33.85 -4.96
C ARG A 370 -15.81 33.39 -4.09
N VAL A 371 -14.69 33.00 -4.69
CA VAL A 371 -13.47 32.61 -4.00
C VAL A 371 -12.44 33.75 -4.08
N ASP A 372 -11.82 34.04 -2.94
CA ASP A 372 -10.61 34.85 -2.89
C ASP A 372 -9.42 33.97 -3.31
N ALA A 373 -8.98 34.14 -4.55
CA ALA A 373 -7.95 33.32 -5.19
C ALA A 373 -6.56 33.42 -4.53
N ASP A 374 -6.34 34.38 -3.62
CA ASP A 374 -5.09 34.59 -2.88
C ASP A 374 -5.14 34.03 -1.44
N ARG A 375 -6.26 33.41 -1.05
CA ARG A 375 -6.49 32.81 0.26
C ARG A 375 -7.11 31.42 0.14
N VAL A 376 -6.28 30.44 -0.22
CA VAL A 376 -6.70 29.04 -0.35
C VAL A 376 -5.89 28.14 0.58
N ALA A 377 -6.54 27.11 1.12
CA ALA A 377 -5.90 26.00 1.83
C ALA A 377 -6.19 24.67 1.13
N LEU A 378 -5.26 23.73 1.24
CA LEU A 378 -5.41 22.36 0.73
C LEU A 378 -5.39 21.40 1.91
N TRP A 379 -6.31 20.43 1.94
CA TRP A 379 -6.46 19.49 3.05
C TRP A 379 -6.48 18.06 2.55
N PHE A 380 -5.44 17.28 2.87
CA PHE A 380 -5.24 15.90 2.40
C PHE A 380 -5.60 14.87 3.47
N PHE A 381 -6.12 13.71 3.07
CA PHE A 381 -6.49 12.63 3.99
C PHE A 381 -5.80 11.32 3.59
N SER A 382 -5.36 10.51 4.57
CA SER A 382 -4.82 9.15 4.34
C SER A 382 -3.83 9.08 3.16
N GLY A 383 -4.02 8.14 2.23
CA GLY A 383 -3.21 7.96 1.02
C GLY A 383 -3.29 9.09 -0.01
N GLY A 384 -4.04 10.16 0.24
CA GLY A 384 -3.95 11.42 -0.50
C GLY A 384 -2.76 12.28 -0.07
N GLY A 385 -2.17 11.98 1.10
CA GLY A 385 -1.00 12.66 1.66
C GLY A 385 0.20 12.79 0.71
N PRO A 386 0.60 11.76 -0.07
CA PRO A 386 1.71 11.89 -1.03
C PRO A 386 1.51 12.97 -2.09
N ILE A 387 0.25 13.29 -2.47
CA ILE A 387 -0.07 14.36 -3.42
C ILE A 387 0.28 15.75 -2.85
N ALA A 388 0.37 15.88 -1.51
CA ALA A 388 0.76 17.11 -0.84
C ALA A 388 2.20 17.54 -1.14
N ALA A 389 3.06 16.61 -1.56
CA ALA A 389 4.49 16.86 -1.74
C ALA A 389 4.79 17.97 -2.75
N ASP A 390 4.10 18.02 -3.91
CA ASP A 390 4.28 19.09 -4.91
C ASP A 390 4.00 20.49 -4.30
N TRP A 391 3.06 20.58 -3.37
CA TRP A 391 2.64 21.84 -2.71
C TRP A 391 3.54 22.25 -1.57
N LEU A 392 4.22 21.29 -0.93
CA LEU A 392 5.27 21.53 0.06
C LEU A 392 6.59 21.90 -0.61
N ASP A 393 6.91 21.28 -1.75
CA ASP A 393 8.17 21.49 -2.46
C ASP A 393 8.26 22.87 -3.09
N ALA A 394 7.14 23.36 -3.65
CA ALA A 394 7.04 24.69 -4.25
C ALA A 394 5.73 25.40 -3.85
N PRO A 395 5.60 25.86 -2.59
CA PRO A 395 4.40 26.52 -2.10
C PRO A 395 4.06 27.77 -2.93
N PRO A 396 2.90 27.83 -3.58
CA PRO A 396 2.52 29.02 -4.32
C PRO A 396 2.10 30.15 -3.35
N PRO A 397 2.28 31.44 -3.72
CA PRO A 397 2.08 32.57 -2.80
C PRO A 397 0.63 32.78 -2.34
N TRP A 398 -0.33 32.15 -3.02
CA TRP A 398 -1.76 32.16 -2.66
C TRP A 398 -2.11 31.09 -1.63
N LEU A 399 -1.27 30.07 -1.44
CA LEU A 399 -1.52 28.98 -0.52
C LEU A 399 -1.22 29.45 0.91
N ARG A 400 -2.24 29.45 1.76
CA ARG A 400 -2.15 29.98 3.13
C ARG A 400 -1.97 28.91 4.18
N CYS A 401 -2.36 27.68 3.87
CA CYS A 401 -2.25 26.55 4.79
C CYS A 401 -2.31 25.25 4.00
N LEU A 402 -1.49 24.29 4.41
CA LEU A 402 -1.65 22.89 4.05
C LEU A 402 -2.12 22.14 5.30
N ALA A 403 -3.15 21.32 5.18
CA ALA A 403 -3.63 20.48 6.25
C ALA A 403 -3.58 19.02 5.84
N ALA A 404 -3.38 18.15 6.81
CA ALA A 404 -3.32 16.72 6.58
C ALA A 404 -3.90 15.97 7.79
N THR A 405 -4.75 14.97 7.55
CA THR A 405 -5.43 14.22 8.62
C THR A 405 -5.25 12.72 8.41
N TYR A 406 -4.70 12.05 9.45
CA TYR A 406 -4.17 10.68 9.40
C TYR A 406 -3.38 10.35 8.11
N PRO A 407 -2.48 11.24 7.64
CA PRO A 407 -1.92 11.11 6.30
C PRO A 407 -0.84 10.03 6.21
N VAL A 408 -0.66 9.49 5.00
CA VAL A 408 0.59 8.85 4.61
C VAL A 408 1.54 9.95 4.11
N LEU A 409 2.66 10.19 4.80
CA LEU A 409 3.57 11.31 4.52
C LEU A 409 4.93 10.88 3.94
N ALA A 410 5.07 9.60 3.63
CA ALA A 410 6.14 9.04 2.83
C ALA A 410 5.60 7.76 2.16
N PRO A 411 5.98 7.45 0.91
CA PRO A 411 5.55 6.21 0.26
C PRO A 411 5.95 4.99 1.09
N LEU A 412 5.03 4.04 1.25
CA LEU A 412 5.37 2.76 1.88
C LEU A 412 6.30 1.95 0.95
N PRO A 413 7.22 1.12 1.49
CA PRO A 413 8.22 0.42 0.68
C PRO A 413 7.62 -0.44 -0.45
N ASN A 414 6.54 -1.15 -0.14
CA ASN A 414 5.81 -1.99 -1.11
C ASN A 414 4.97 -1.20 -2.14
N TRP A 415 4.86 0.13 -2.04
CA TRP A 415 4.10 0.91 -3.03
C TRP A 415 4.86 1.13 -4.33
N GLY A 416 6.18 0.92 -4.32
CA GLY A 416 6.99 0.96 -5.54
C GLY A 416 7.01 2.32 -6.23
N MET A 417 6.71 3.37 -5.48
CA MET A 417 6.85 4.74 -5.93
C MET A 417 8.35 5.08 -5.94
N SER A 418 8.95 5.02 -7.13
CA SER A 418 10.35 5.37 -7.32
C SER A 418 10.49 6.90 -7.50
N GLY A 419 11.33 7.51 -6.67
CA GLY A 419 11.67 8.94 -6.76
C GLY A 419 11.10 9.80 -5.63
N ASP A 420 11.40 11.10 -5.70
CA ASP A 420 11.26 12.02 -4.57
C ASP A 420 9.94 12.79 -4.57
N ARG A 421 9.23 12.80 -5.71
CA ARG A 421 8.11 13.73 -5.97
C ARG A 421 6.93 13.56 -5.04
N PHE A 422 6.64 12.33 -4.60
CA PHE A 422 5.50 12.01 -3.74
C PHE A 422 5.94 11.64 -2.31
N ASP A 423 7.05 12.22 -1.84
CA ASP A 423 7.55 12.06 -0.46
C ASP A 423 7.42 13.38 0.33
N PRO A 424 6.25 13.66 0.95
CA PRO A 424 6.04 14.85 1.77
C PRO A 424 7.10 15.05 2.86
N ALA A 425 7.60 13.96 3.47
CA ALA A 425 8.65 14.03 4.48
C ALA A 425 9.98 14.58 3.94
N ARG A 426 10.23 14.47 2.63
CA ARG A 426 11.36 15.14 1.97
C ARG A 426 10.99 16.54 1.51
N ALA A 427 9.81 16.72 0.93
CA ALA A 427 9.34 18.00 0.40
C ALA A 427 9.20 19.10 1.47
N VAL A 428 8.94 18.73 2.73
CA VAL A 428 8.78 19.70 3.83
C VAL A 428 10.01 20.59 4.05
N ALA A 429 11.21 20.13 3.66
CA ALA A 429 12.42 20.95 3.72
C ALA A 429 12.33 22.23 2.87
N ASN A 430 11.46 22.24 1.85
CA ASN A 430 11.26 23.35 0.91
C ASN A 430 9.97 24.16 1.20
N ALA A 431 9.20 23.79 2.24
CA ALA A 431 7.92 24.42 2.57
C ALA A 431 8.05 25.89 3.02
N GLY A 432 9.26 26.32 3.43
CA GLY A 432 9.52 27.68 3.87
C GLY A 432 8.61 28.10 5.02
N ALA A 433 7.82 29.15 4.82
CA ALA A 433 6.90 29.69 5.83
C ALA A 433 5.45 29.21 5.66
N LEU A 434 5.19 28.22 4.78
CA LEU A 434 3.85 27.66 4.61
C LEU A 434 3.42 26.96 5.92
N PRO A 435 2.34 27.40 6.56
CA PRO A 435 1.85 26.73 7.76
C PRO A 435 1.19 25.38 7.43
N VAL A 436 1.55 24.36 8.21
CA VAL A 436 1.01 23.00 8.13
C VAL A 436 0.17 22.70 9.37
N VAL A 437 -1.04 22.16 9.20
CA VAL A 437 -1.89 21.63 10.28
C VAL A 437 -1.99 20.12 10.12
N LEU A 438 -1.39 19.36 11.03
CA LEU A 438 -1.32 17.91 10.97
C LEU A 438 -2.19 17.29 12.07
N THR A 439 -3.24 16.57 11.69
CA THR A 439 -4.02 15.76 12.64
C THR A 439 -3.42 14.36 12.74
N ARG A 440 -2.81 14.05 13.89
CA ARG A 440 -2.17 12.76 14.17
C ARG A 440 -3.06 11.92 15.09
N VAL A 441 -3.29 10.67 14.72
CA VAL A 441 -4.06 9.70 15.51
C VAL A 441 -3.10 8.78 16.28
N GLY A 442 -3.44 8.43 17.52
CA GLY A 442 -2.52 7.71 18.43
C GLY A 442 -2.59 6.19 18.33
N LEU A 443 -3.69 5.63 17.80
CA LEU A 443 -3.87 4.21 17.49
C LEU A 443 -3.77 4.00 15.97
N GLU A 444 -2.74 4.58 15.36
CA GLU A 444 -2.48 4.45 13.93
C GLU A 444 -1.81 3.11 13.59
N MET A 445 -2.02 2.63 12.37
CA MET A 445 -1.26 1.51 11.81
C MET A 445 0.25 1.84 11.86
N PRO A 446 1.10 0.96 12.42
CA PRO A 446 2.52 1.26 12.64
C PRO A 446 3.27 1.76 11.40
N GLU A 447 2.96 1.20 10.24
CA GLU A 447 3.54 1.59 8.96
C GLU A 447 3.18 3.04 8.54
N ILE A 448 1.94 3.50 8.79
CA ILE A 448 1.54 4.89 8.51
C ILE A 448 2.14 5.82 9.56
N ALA A 449 2.08 5.43 10.84
CA ALA A 449 2.65 6.19 11.96
C ALA A 449 4.12 6.53 11.72
N ALA A 450 4.91 5.56 11.25
CA ALA A 450 6.31 5.76 10.91
C ALA A 450 6.52 6.84 9.84
N THR A 451 5.62 6.99 8.87
CA THR A 451 5.69 8.05 7.85
C THR A 451 5.43 9.44 8.44
N VAL A 452 4.52 9.53 9.40
CA VAL A 452 4.21 10.77 10.12
C VAL A 452 5.38 11.20 10.98
N GLU A 453 5.99 10.27 11.73
CA GLU A 453 7.17 10.54 12.54
C GLU A 453 8.37 10.96 11.68
N LYS A 454 8.58 10.33 10.51
CA LYS A 454 9.60 10.76 9.53
C LYS A 454 9.37 12.20 9.07
N PHE A 455 8.13 12.57 8.75
CA PHE A 455 7.78 13.93 8.34
C PHE A 455 8.01 14.94 9.47
N LEU A 456 7.58 14.63 10.69
CA LEU A 456 7.73 15.51 11.85
C LEU A 456 9.21 15.75 12.18
N ALA A 457 10.05 14.71 12.12
CA ALA A 457 11.48 14.83 12.32
C ALA A 457 12.12 15.75 11.25
N ALA A 458 11.76 15.58 9.98
CA ALA A 458 12.25 16.43 8.89
C ALA A 458 11.77 17.89 9.03
N ALA A 459 10.52 18.08 9.44
CA ALA A 459 9.94 19.40 9.70
C ALA A 459 10.64 20.12 10.86
N GLU A 460 10.97 19.41 11.94
CA GLU A 460 11.74 19.95 13.06
C GLU A 460 13.16 20.34 12.62
N GLU A 461 13.82 19.48 11.82
CA GLU A 461 15.17 19.74 11.31
C GLU A 461 15.24 20.99 10.41
N CYS A 462 14.24 21.21 9.56
CA CYS A 462 14.19 22.38 8.68
C CYS A 462 13.48 23.61 9.30
N GLY A 463 12.87 23.47 10.48
CA GLY A 463 12.13 24.54 11.15
C GLY A 463 10.82 24.92 10.47
N ALA A 464 10.13 23.98 9.83
CA ALA A 464 8.82 24.21 9.21
C ALA A 464 7.74 24.54 10.26
N ASP A 465 6.78 25.40 9.89
CA ASP A 465 5.64 25.78 10.76
C ASP A 465 4.58 24.66 10.78
N VAL A 466 4.74 23.69 11.67
CA VAL A 466 3.79 22.57 11.83
C VAL A 466 3.05 22.67 13.17
N GLU A 467 1.73 22.76 13.10
CA GLU A 467 0.83 22.59 14.25
C GLU A 467 0.27 21.17 14.25
N VAL A 468 0.54 20.40 15.30
CA VAL A 468 0.01 19.04 15.48
C VAL A 468 -1.27 19.09 16.32
N VAL A 469 -2.34 18.48 15.80
CA VAL A 469 -3.60 18.21 16.50
C VAL A 469 -3.62 16.72 16.81
N ASP A 470 -3.34 16.36 18.06
CA ASP A 470 -3.28 14.97 18.49
C ASP A 470 -4.66 14.40 18.84
N VAL A 471 -4.89 13.15 18.42
CA VAL A 471 -6.06 12.32 18.78
C VAL A 471 -5.54 11.00 19.41
N PRO A 472 -5.09 11.03 20.67
CA PRO A 472 -4.40 9.90 21.30
C PRO A 472 -5.11 8.54 21.23
N HIS A 473 -6.45 8.50 21.27
CA HIS A 473 -7.23 7.26 21.20
C HIS A 473 -7.96 7.07 19.87
N GLY A 474 -7.68 7.91 18.88
CA GLY A 474 -8.25 7.77 17.54
C GLY A 474 -7.51 6.71 16.74
N HIS A 475 -8.25 5.96 15.92
CA HIS A 475 -7.75 5.10 14.86
C HIS A 475 -7.70 5.85 13.52
N HIS A 476 -7.17 5.21 12.48
CA HIS A 476 -7.32 5.69 11.11
C HIS A 476 -8.79 5.94 10.77
N ALA A 477 -9.11 7.10 10.17
CA ALA A 477 -10.50 7.54 9.94
C ALA A 477 -11.36 7.70 11.22
N PHE A 478 -10.75 8.14 12.32
CA PHE A 478 -11.36 8.39 13.63
C PHE A 478 -12.68 9.18 13.58
N GLU A 479 -12.92 10.03 12.57
CA GLU A 479 -14.16 10.81 12.42
C GLU A 479 -15.38 9.95 12.12
N THR A 480 -15.17 8.67 11.79
CA THR A 480 -16.22 7.70 11.48
C THR A 480 -16.10 6.42 12.30
N VAL A 481 -14.87 6.04 12.67
CA VAL A 481 -14.60 4.85 13.49
C VAL A 481 -14.80 5.15 14.98
N ASP A 482 -14.38 6.34 15.43
CA ASP A 482 -14.34 6.71 16.84
C ASP A 482 -15.17 7.98 17.10
N PRO A 483 -16.52 7.92 17.14
CA PRO A 483 -17.37 9.09 17.35
C PRO A 483 -17.36 9.58 18.83
N THR A 484 -16.17 9.84 19.36
CA THR A 484 -15.90 10.28 20.74
C THR A 484 -15.85 11.80 20.85
N ASP A 485 -15.90 12.33 22.07
CA ASP A 485 -15.75 13.78 22.28
C ASP A 485 -14.34 14.28 21.97
N GLU A 486 -13.32 13.42 22.14
CA GLU A 486 -11.94 13.70 21.72
C GLU A 486 -11.88 13.91 20.21
N SER A 487 -12.50 13.01 19.44
CA SER A 487 -12.59 13.13 17.98
C SER A 487 -13.32 14.41 17.55
N ARG A 488 -14.44 14.74 18.22
CA ARG A 488 -15.16 16.00 17.95
C ARG A 488 -14.29 17.23 18.19
N GLU A 489 -13.55 17.26 19.29
CA GLU A 489 -12.70 18.40 19.62
C GLU A 489 -11.51 18.52 18.66
N ALA A 490 -10.88 17.40 18.29
CA ALA A 490 -9.80 17.37 17.31
C ALA A 490 -10.26 17.92 15.95
N VAL A 491 -11.41 17.48 15.43
CA VAL A 491 -11.97 18.02 14.18
C VAL A 491 -12.23 19.52 14.29
N ARG A 492 -12.83 19.99 15.41
CA ARG A 492 -13.08 21.44 15.62
C ARG A 492 -11.79 22.24 15.70
N HIS A 493 -10.78 21.72 16.38
CA HIS A 493 -9.46 22.36 16.49
C HIS A 493 -8.83 22.46 15.10
N ALA A 494 -8.70 21.34 14.37
CA ALA A 494 -8.11 21.33 13.04
C ALA A 494 -8.80 22.33 12.10
N VAL A 495 -10.14 22.33 12.05
CA VAL A 495 -10.90 23.28 11.23
C VAL A 495 -10.62 24.72 11.64
N ARG A 496 -10.65 25.03 12.95
CA ARG A 496 -10.35 26.38 13.46
C ARG A 496 -8.93 26.82 13.11
N ALA A 497 -7.95 25.92 13.23
CA ALA A 497 -6.55 26.18 12.95
C ALA A 497 -6.33 26.52 11.46
N VAL A 498 -6.99 25.80 10.54
CA VAL A 498 -6.95 26.09 9.09
C VAL A 498 -7.62 27.42 8.78
N LEU A 499 -8.84 27.65 9.26
CA LEU A 499 -9.60 28.88 8.99
C LEU A 499 -8.88 30.13 9.52
N THR A 500 -8.27 30.05 10.70
CA THR A 500 -7.49 31.16 11.27
C THR A 500 -6.30 31.57 10.37
N ARG A 501 -5.67 30.60 9.70
CA ARG A 501 -4.55 30.85 8.78
C ARG A 501 -5.02 31.47 7.47
N LEU A 502 -6.23 31.14 7.02
CA LEU A 502 -6.85 31.77 5.86
C LEU A 502 -7.19 33.26 6.09
N ASP A 503 -7.45 33.67 7.33
CA ASP A 503 -7.76 35.06 7.65
C ASP A 503 -6.53 35.98 7.79
N ARG A 504 -5.31 35.42 7.78
CA ARG A 504 -4.08 36.22 7.84
C ARG A 504 -3.84 36.94 6.49
N PRO A 505 -3.61 38.26 6.48
CA PRO A 505 -3.20 38.95 5.26
C PRO A 505 -1.84 38.40 4.79
N GLY A 506 -1.71 38.15 3.48
CA GLY A 506 -0.48 37.58 2.93
C GLY A 506 0.74 38.44 3.23
N THR A 507 1.82 37.82 3.69
CA THR A 507 3.15 38.44 3.76
C THR A 507 3.60 38.73 2.32
N ARG A 508 3.64 40.00 1.96
CA ARG A 508 4.19 40.47 0.68
C ARG A 508 5.70 40.33 0.62
#